data_AF-A0A820WAE7-F1
#
_entry.id   AF-A0A820WAE7-F1
#
_cell.length_a   1.000
_cell.length_b   1.000
_cell.length_c   1.000
_cell.angle_alpha   90.00
_cell.angle_beta   90.00
_cell.angle_gamma   90.00
#
_symmetry.space_group_name_H-M   'P 1'
#
loop_
_entity.id
_entity.type
_entity.pdbx_description
1 polymer ?
#
loop_
_entity_poly.entity_id
_entity_poly.type
_entity_poly.pdbx_seq_one_letter_code
_entity_poly.pdbx_strand_id
1 'polypeptide(L)'
;MEGLPRLPGNAFRDPTQTSFHVSHTLDFKNGHRVTKWPEVGLGGTRINYNQMSEDELELLKNYRPELIYGKVVVQTPDKFVPATVAFDKKVLRFFGYFQQTVPESPNEYYRVRPVKILYYLEDDSLEILEEVQENSGIPQGKLIRRHRFPKNDQGETYNFRDINLGQNLSIYGKVFRICDCDAFTREWLESEGIYVNETELIPRDPYLT
;
A
#
# COMPACT_ATOMS: atom_id res chain seq x y z
N MET A 1 52.57 -25.26 23.98
CA MET A 1 52.13 -26.28 23.00
C MET A 1 51.21 -25.61 21.99
N GLU A 2 51.71 -24.64 21.24
CA GLU A 2 50.96 -24.09 20.11
C GLU A 2 51.37 -24.86 18.85
N GLY A 3 50.40 -25.33 18.07
CA GLY A 3 50.64 -25.98 16.77
C GLY A 3 50.47 -27.50 16.69
N LEU A 4 50.09 -28.21 17.77
CA LEU A 4 49.76 -29.64 17.68
C LEU A 4 48.30 -29.84 17.22
N PRO A 5 48.02 -30.79 16.31
CA PRO A 5 46.67 -31.07 15.84
C PRO A 5 45.85 -31.75 16.94
N ARG A 6 44.58 -31.33 17.10
CA ARG A 6 43.63 -31.85 18.11
C ARG A 6 43.02 -33.20 17.72
N LEU A 7 43.88 -34.18 17.47
CA LEU A 7 43.49 -35.56 17.25
C LEU A 7 43.40 -36.31 18.59
N PRO A 8 42.56 -37.37 18.70
CA PRO A 8 42.57 -38.25 19.85
C PRO A 8 44.01 -38.77 20.11
N GLY A 9 44.51 -38.58 21.33
CA GLY A 9 45.88 -38.92 21.72
C GLY A 9 46.84 -37.72 21.83
N ASN A 10 46.54 -36.59 21.19
CA ASN A 10 47.31 -35.35 21.29
C ASN A 10 46.74 -34.37 22.33
N ALA A 11 46.06 -34.89 23.36
CA ALA A 11 45.49 -34.13 24.45
C ALA A 11 46.24 -34.45 25.75
N PHE A 12 46.92 -33.47 26.31
CA PHE A 12 47.66 -33.61 27.56
C PHE A 12 46.86 -32.94 28.69
N ARG A 13 46.57 -33.69 29.74
CA ARG A 13 46.00 -33.13 30.98
C ARG A 13 47.12 -32.53 31.80
N ASP A 14 46.96 -31.29 32.22
CA ASP A 14 47.93 -30.63 33.11
C ASP A 14 47.79 -31.20 34.54
N PRO A 15 48.80 -31.92 35.07
CA PRO A 15 48.74 -32.48 36.42
C PRO A 15 48.92 -31.42 37.51
N THR A 16 49.33 -30.20 37.18
CA THR A 16 49.51 -29.10 38.12
C THR A 16 48.22 -28.30 38.38
N GLN A 17 47.17 -28.56 37.59
CA GLN A 17 45.87 -27.90 37.73
C GLN A 17 45.13 -28.38 38.99
N THR A 18 44.97 -27.50 39.96
CA THR A 18 44.29 -27.78 41.24
C THR A 18 42.88 -27.18 41.33
N SER A 19 42.56 -26.22 40.46
CA SER A 19 41.28 -25.51 40.46
C SER A 19 40.50 -25.75 39.17
N PHE A 20 39.20 -26.06 39.30
CA PHE A 20 38.33 -26.47 38.19
C PHE A 20 37.00 -25.70 38.14
N HIS A 21 36.88 -24.60 38.88
CA HIS A 21 35.67 -23.77 38.87
C HIS A 21 35.43 -23.14 37.48
N VAL A 22 34.17 -22.90 37.13
CA VAL A 22 33.74 -22.36 35.83
C VAL A 22 33.11 -20.98 36.02
N SER A 23 33.37 -20.06 35.10
CA SER A 23 32.71 -18.75 35.09
C SER A 23 31.21 -18.87 34.80
N HIS A 24 30.39 -18.09 35.51
CA HIS A 24 28.94 -18.06 35.30
C HIS A 24 28.59 -17.26 34.02
N THR A 25 28.12 -17.94 32.97
CA THR A 25 27.84 -17.34 31.65
C THR A 25 26.34 -17.22 31.32
N LEU A 26 25.46 -17.84 32.10
CA LEU A 26 24.01 -17.88 31.87
C LEU A 26 23.29 -17.25 33.05
N ASP A 27 22.60 -16.13 32.86
CA ASP A 27 21.98 -15.38 33.94
C ASP A 27 20.53 -14.99 33.59
N PHE A 28 19.76 -14.55 34.58
CA PHE A 28 18.41 -14.00 34.38
C PHE A 28 18.34 -12.59 34.96
N LYS A 29 17.93 -11.61 34.14
CA LYS A 29 17.72 -10.23 34.57
C LYS A 29 16.30 -9.81 34.20
N ASN A 30 15.50 -9.46 35.21
CA ASN A 30 14.10 -9.04 35.05
C ASN A 30 13.25 -10.01 34.22
N GLY A 31 13.40 -11.33 34.44
CA GLY A 31 12.63 -12.36 33.74
C GLY A 31 13.16 -12.74 32.35
N HIS A 32 14.20 -12.08 31.86
CA HIS A 32 14.83 -12.39 30.57
C HIS A 32 16.17 -13.09 30.76
N ARG A 33 16.41 -14.14 29.96
CA ARG A 33 17.70 -14.85 29.92
C ARG A 33 18.76 -13.94 29.30
N VAL A 34 19.87 -13.72 30.01
CA VAL A 34 21.03 -12.94 29.57
C VAL A 34 22.25 -13.85 29.52
N THR A 35 22.96 -13.84 28.40
CA THR A 35 24.23 -14.57 28.24
C THR A 35 25.41 -13.61 28.41
N LYS A 36 26.37 -13.95 29.28
CA LYS A 36 27.62 -13.21 29.48
C LYS A 36 28.79 -13.99 28.87
N TRP A 37 29.72 -13.28 28.25
CA TRP A 37 30.95 -13.90 27.74
C TRP A 37 31.89 -14.21 28.91
N PRO A 38 32.48 -15.42 28.96
CA PRO A 38 33.43 -15.78 30.01
C PRO A 38 34.75 -15.03 29.80
N GLU A 39 35.22 -14.34 30.84
CA GLU A 39 36.53 -13.66 30.83
C GLU A 39 37.68 -14.64 31.15
N VAL A 40 37.38 -15.70 31.89
CA VAL A 40 38.33 -16.73 32.32
C VAL A 40 37.76 -18.13 32.11
N GLY A 41 38.65 -19.08 31.88
CA GLY A 41 38.35 -20.48 31.61
C GLY A 41 38.29 -21.29 32.89
N LEU A 42 38.36 -22.61 32.75
CA LEU A 42 38.37 -23.55 33.86
C LEU A 42 39.48 -23.20 34.86
N GLY A 43 39.11 -23.10 36.14
CA GLY A 43 40.06 -22.82 37.22
C GLY A 43 40.61 -21.40 37.24
N GLY A 44 40.01 -20.45 36.51
CA GLY A 44 40.51 -19.08 36.39
C GLY A 44 41.64 -18.92 35.37
N THR A 45 41.89 -19.93 34.53
CA THR A 45 42.86 -19.84 33.45
C THR A 45 42.49 -18.70 32.49
N ARG A 46 43.47 -17.89 32.08
CA ARG A 46 43.20 -16.81 31.12
C ARG A 46 42.73 -17.43 29.80
N ILE A 47 41.53 -17.05 29.36
CA ILE A 47 41.11 -17.37 27.99
C ILE A 47 41.88 -16.41 27.10
N ASN A 48 42.79 -16.94 26.30
CA ASN A 48 43.25 -16.22 25.12
C ASN A 48 42.02 -16.14 24.21
N TYR A 49 41.36 -15.00 24.23
CA TYR A 49 40.46 -14.64 23.15
C TYR A 49 41.25 -14.83 21.85
N ASN A 50 40.62 -15.36 20.80
CA ASN A 50 41.15 -15.17 19.46
C ASN A 50 40.91 -13.70 19.09
N GLN A 51 41.55 -12.75 19.81
CA GLN A 51 41.76 -11.42 19.25
C GLN A 51 42.76 -11.68 18.15
N MET A 52 42.22 -11.68 16.95
CA MET A 52 43.07 -11.75 15.78
C MET A 52 44.09 -10.64 15.84
N SER A 53 45.31 -10.91 15.38
CA SER A 53 46.31 -9.84 15.27
C SER A 53 45.80 -8.73 14.35
N GLU A 54 46.37 -7.53 14.46
CA GLU A 54 46.04 -6.41 13.57
C GLU A 54 46.19 -6.83 12.09
N ASP A 55 47.20 -7.65 11.78
CA ASP A 55 47.48 -8.18 10.44
C ASP A 55 46.39 -9.16 9.97
N GLU A 56 45.92 -10.04 10.85
CA GLU A 56 44.83 -10.96 10.56
C GLU A 56 43.50 -10.20 10.36
N LEU A 57 43.29 -9.13 11.15
CA LEU A 57 42.14 -8.25 10.99
C LEU A 57 42.18 -7.55 9.63
N GLU A 58 43.33 -7.01 9.21
CA GLU A 58 43.54 -6.42 7.88
C GLU A 58 43.29 -7.41 6.75
N LEU A 59 43.79 -8.63 6.88
CA LEU A 59 43.56 -9.69 5.90
C LEU A 59 42.06 -9.99 5.75
N LEU A 60 41.32 -10.04 6.85
CA LEU A 60 39.86 -10.22 6.81
C LEU A 60 39.12 -9.02 6.23
N LYS A 61 39.58 -7.77 6.44
CA LYS A 61 38.97 -6.60 5.80
C LYS A 61 38.97 -6.75 4.28
N ASN A 62 40.05 -7.29 3.73
CA ASN A 62 40.23 -7.49 2.30
C ASN A 62 39.47 -8.72 1.79
N TYR A 63 39.39 -9.79 2.58
CA TYR A 63 38.79 -11.07 2.13
C TYR A 63 37.27 -11.15 2.35
N ARG A 64 36.75 -10.54 3.42
CA ARG A 64 35.31 -10.53 3.78
C ARG A 64 34.92 -9.20 4.44
N PRO A 65 34.84 -8.10 3.68
CA PRO A 65 34.47 -6.78 4.20
C PRO A 65 33.09 -6.74 4.88
N GLU A 66 32.18 -7.66 4.50
CA GLU A 66 30.83 -7.78 5.09
C GLU A 66 30.83 -8.07 6.60
N LEU A 67 31.90 -8.69 7.13
CA LEU A 67 32.00 -9.01 8.56
C LEU A 67 32.25 -7.77 9.44
N ILE A 68 32.77 -6.70 8.84
CA ILE A 68 33.19 -5.48 9.54
C ILE A 68 32.21 -4.35 9.26
N TYR A 69 31.85 -4.18 8.00
CA TYR A 69 30.97 -3.09 7.57
C TYR A 69 29.51 -3.51 7.44
N GLY A 70 29.20 -4.79 7.70
CA GLY A 70 27.89 -5.37 7.43
C GLY A 70 27.70 -5.69 5.96
N LYS A 71 26.75 -6.58 5.67
CA LYS A 71 26.36 -6.87 4.29
C LYS A 71 25.56 -5.68 3.75
N VAL A 72 25.99 -5.12 2.62
CA VAL A 72 25.18 -4.11 1.93
C VAL A 72 23.84 -4.75 1.61
N VAL A 73 22.76 -4.25 2.23
CA VAL A 73 21.40 -4.65 1.86
C VAL A 73 21.17 -4.06 0.48
N VAL A 74 21.42 -4.87 -0.54
CA VAL A 74 20.99 -4.56 -1.90
C VAL A 74 19.48 -4.46 -1.83
N GLN A 75 18.93 -3.24 -1.87
CA GLN A 75 17.50 -3.05 -2.00
C GLN A 75 17.12 -3.73 -3.30
N THR A 76 16.45 -4.88 -3.21
CA THR A 76 15.89 -5.52 -4.39
C THR A 76 14.94 -4.49 -5.01
N PRO A 77 15.03 -4.23 -6.32
CA PRO A 77 14.07 -3.34 -6.96
C PRO A 77 12.67 -3.84 -6.62
N ASP A 78 11.79 -2.93 -6.23
CA ASP A 78 10.42 -3.28 -5.92
C ASP A 78 9.84 -4.06 -7.10
N LYS A 79 9.09 -5.12 -6.78
CA LYS A 79 8.44 -5.93 -7.81
C LYS A 79 7.49 -5.01 -8.58
N PHE A 80 7.75 -4.80 -9.86
CA PHE A 80 6.84 -4.04 -10.72
C PHE A 80 5.47 -4.73 -10.74
N VAL A 81 4.44 -4.01 -10.28
CA VAL A 81 3.05 -4.46 -10.35
C VAL A 81 2.34 -3.58 -11.39
N PRO A 82 1.82 -4.17 -12.49
CA PRO A 82 1.03 -3.42 -13.46
C PRO A 82 -0.21 -2.78 -12.82
N ALA A 83 -0.63 -1.63 -13.34
CA ALA A 83 -1.81 -0.90 -12.84
C ALA A 83 -3.08 -1.77 -12.82
N THR A 84 -3.29 -2.58 -13.85
CA THR A 84 -4.42 -3.52 -13.93
C THR A 84 -4.46 -4.52 -12.77
N VAL A 85 -3.31 -4.88 -12.21
CA VAL A 85 -3.20 -5.79 -11.06
C VAL A 85 -3.28 -5.01 -9.75
N ALA A 86 -2.63 -3.84 -9.67
CA ALA A 86 -2.59 -3.00 -8.47
C ALA A 86 -3.97 -2.40 -8.12
N PHE A 87 -4.80 -2.14 -9.14
CA PHE A 87 -6.10 -1.50 -9.04
C PHE A 87 -7.28 -2.41 -9.43
N ASP A 88 -7.05 -3.73 -9.55
CA ASP A 88 -8.12 -4.70 -9.82
C ASP A 88 -9.29 -4.50 -8.84
N LYS A 89 -10.50 -4.38 -9.38
CA LYS A 89 -11.77 -4.18 -8.65
C LYS A 89 -11.85 -2.91 -7.80
N LYS A 90 -10.92 -1.97 -7.92
CA LYS A 90 -11.05 -0.67 -7.27
C LYS A 90 -11.81 0.28 -8.19
N VAL A 91 -12.95 0.76 -7.70
CA VAL A 91 -13.88 1.60 -8.47
C VAL A 91 -14.24 2.81 -7.62
N LEU A 92 -14.05 4.00 -8.17
CA LEU A 92 -14.57 5.23 -7.57
C LEU A 92 -16.03 5.39 -7.97
N ARG A 93 -16.87 5.74 -7.01
CA ARG A 93 -18.31 5.86 -7.18
C ARG A 93 -18.77 7.23 -6.73
N PHE A 94 -19.33 7.96 -7.68
CA PHE A 94 -19.93 9.26 -7.50
C PHE A 94 -21.44 9.18 -7.69
N PHE A 95 -22.16 10.03 -6.96
CA PHE A 95 -23.60 10.23 -7.05
C PHE A 95 -23.87 11.60 -7.64
N GLY A 96 -24.84 11.66 -8.55
CA GLY A 96 -25.17 12.89 -9.23
C GLY A 96 -26.54 12.81 -9.87
N TYR A 97 -26.84 13.80 -10.71
CA TYR A 97 -28.06 13.82 -11.50
C TYR A 97 -27.83 14.50 -12.84
N PHE A 98 -28.74 14.29 -13.79
CA PHE A 98 -28.86 15.13 -14.96
C PHE A 98 -30.29 15.62 -15.11
N GLN A 99 -30.45 16.80 -15.70
CA GLN A 99 -31.77 17.36 -16.02
C GLN A 99 -32.15 16.94 -17.44
N GLN A 100 -33.35 16.37 -17.58
CA GLN A 100 -33.92 16.05 -18.87
C GLN A 100 -35.08 17.01 -19.15
N THR A 101 -34.95 17.84 -20.18
CA THR A 101 -36.03 18.71 -20.64
C THR A 101 -37.19 17.88 -21.18
N VAL A 102 -38.43 18.23 -20.81
CA VAL A 102 -39.66 17.59 -21.27
C VAL A 102 -40.52 18.66 -21.96
N PRO A 103 -40.46 18.79 -23.29
CA PRO A 103 -41.13 19.89 -23.99
C PRO A 103 -42.64 19.72 -24.14
N GLU A 104 -43.16 18.49 -24.07
CA GLU A 104 -44.55 18.18 -24.43
C GLU A 104 -45.47 17.94 -23.22
N SER A 105 -44.97 18.09 -22.00
CA SER A 105 -45.77 17.88 -20.79
C SER A 105 -46.36 19.20 -20.29
N PRO A 106 -47.67 19.27 -19.99
CA PRO A 106 -48.28 20.45 -19.39
C PRO A 106 -47.92 20.63 -17.91
N ASN A 107 -47.41 19.59 -17.25
CA ASN A 107 -47.19 19.57 -15.80
C ASN A 107 -45.73 19.78 -15.40
N GLU A 108 -44.78 19.51 -16.30
CA GLU A 108 -43.34 19.57 -15.99
C GLU A 108 -42.55 20.10 -17.20
N TYR A 109 -41.55 20.93 -16.95
CA TYR A 109 -40.64 21.44 -17.98
C TYR A 109 -39.34 20.62 -18.05
N TYR A 110 -38.95 19.99 -16.94
CA TYR A 110 -37.78 19.13 -16.84
C TYR A 110 -37.96 18.08 -15.74
N ARG A 111 -37.23 16.97 -15.87
CA ARG A 111 -37.11 15.92 -14.86
C ARG A 111 -35.71 15.85 -14.31
N VAL A 112 -35.58 15.62 -13.01
CA VAL A 112 -34.29 15.37 -12.35
C VAL A 112 -34.06 13.87 -12.24
N ARG A 113 -33.06 13.34 -12.96
CA ARG A 113 -32.79 11.90 -13.00
C ARG A 113 -31.50 11.58 -12.23
N PRO A 114 -31.57 10.91 -11.07
CA PRO A 114 -30.40 10.55 -10.29
C PRO A 114 -29.58 9.46 -10.98
N VAL A 115 -28.26 9.58 -10.92
CA VAL A 115 -27.32 8.65 -11.54
C VAL A 115 -26.14 8.33 -10.62
N LYS A 116 -25.55 7.16 -10.85
CA LYS A 116 -24.26 6.73 -10.31
C LYS A 116 -23.24 6.77 -11.42
N ILE A 117 -22.12 7.42 -11.17
CA ILE A 117 -20.98 7.49 -12.09
C ILE A 117 -19.87 6.63 -11.46
N LEU A 118 -19.47 5.60 -12.18
CA LEU A 118 -18.45 4.65 -11.75
C LEU A 118 -17.19 4.86 -12.57
N TYR A 119 -16.06 5.16 -11.92
CA TYR A 119 -14.74 5.26 -12.53
C TYR A 119 -13.89 4.05 -12.13
N TYR A 120 -13.42 3.29 -13.11
CA TYR A 120 -12.63 2.09 -12.90
C TYR A 120 -11.14 2.43 -12.94
N LEU A 121 -10.45 2.27 -11.80
CA LEU A 121 -9.03 2.64 -11.67
C LEU A 121 -8.10 1.71 -12.46
N GLU A 122 -8.57 0.53 -12.86
CA GLU A 122 -7.77 -0.45 -13.60
C GLU A 122 -7.44 -0.03 -15.04
N ASP A 123 -8.34 0.73 -15.69
CA ASP A 123 -8.28 1.04 -17.12
C ASP A 123 -8.74 2.46 -17.49
N ASP A 124 -8.98 3.32 -16.51
CA ASP A 124 -9.48 4.69 -16.65
C ASP A 124 -10.83 4.80 -17.39
N SER A 125 -11.64 3.73 -17.34
CA SER A 125 -12.96 3.73 -17.94
C SER A 125 -14.04 4.23 -16.99
N LEU A 126 -15.15 4.69 -17.56
CA LEU A 126 -16.30 5.23 -16.84
C LEU A 126 -17.58 4.51 -17.28
N GLU A 127 -18.50 4.31 -16.34
CA GLU A 127 -19.85 3.77 -16.57
C GLU A 127 -20.87 4.65 -15.86
N ILE A 128 -22.02 4.91 -16.50
CA ILE A 128 -23.08 5.73 -15.91
C ILE A 128 -24.35 4.88 -15.80
N LEU A 129 -24.82 4.75 -14.57
CA LEU A 129 -25.98 3.97 -14.20
C LEU A 129 -27.07 4.89 -13.67
N GLU A 130 -28.29 4.67 -14.10
CA GLU A 130 -29.46 5.30 -13.51
C GLU A 130 -30.07 4.36 -12.46
N GLU A 131 -30.46 4.93 -11.32
CA GLU A 131 -31.17 4.16 -10.30
C GLU A 131 -32.56 3.75 -10.80
N VAL A 132 -32.92 2.48 -10.56
CA VAL A 132 -34.24 1.97 -10.90
C VAL A 132 -35.24 2.53 -9.89
N GLN A 133 -36.26 3.21 -10.40
CA GLN A 133 -37.35 3.76 -9.62
C GLN A 133 -38.63 3.01 -9.99
N GLU A 134 -39.33 2.50 -8.98
CA GLU A 134 -40.62 1.84 -9.18
C GLU A 134 -41.63 2.82 -9.78
N ASN A 135 -42.47 2.31 -10.69
CA ASN A 135 -43.51 3.07 -11.37
C ASN A 135 -43.01 4.30 -12.18
N SER A 136 -41.73 4.34 -12.56
CA SER A 136 -41.18 5.44 -13.36
C SER A 136 -41.70 5.50 -14.80
N GLY A 137 -42.13 4.36 -15.36
CA GLY A 137 -42.60 4.26 -16.74
C GLY A 137 -41.51 4.52 -17.80
N ILE A 138 -40.23 4.60 -17.40
CA ILE A 138 -39.09 4.91 -18.28
C ILE A 138 -38.09 3.74 -18.23
N PRO A 139 -37.46 3.35 -19.35
CA PRO A 139 -36.37 2.38 -19.33
C PRO A 139 -35.18 2.91 -18.50
N GLN A 140 -34.87 2.19 -17.42
CA GLN A 140 -33.82 2.52 -16.44
C GLN A 140 -32.71 1.46 -16.42
N GLY A 141 -31.61 1.75 -15.72
CA GLY A 141 -30.45 0.86 -15.59
C GLY A 141 -29.19 1.47 -16.20
N LYS A 142 -28.52 0.76 -17.10
CA LYS A 142 -27.28 1.23 -17.73
C LYS A 142 -27.56 2.36 -18.71
N LEU A 143 -27.35 3.60 -18.28
CA LEU A 143 -27.54 4.78 -19.13
C LEU A 143 -26.43 4.86 -20.18
N ILE A 144 -25.17 4.66 -19.77
CA ILE A 144 -24.02 4.63 -20.66
C ILE A 144 -23.11 3.47 -20.26
N ARG A 145 -22.78 2.61 -21.24
CA ARG A 145 -21.93 1.42 -21.03
C ARG A 145 -20.50 1.82 -20.67
N ARG A 146 -19.83 0.96 -19.91
CA ARG A 146 -18.42 1.11 -19.52
C ARG A 146 -17.48 1.26 -20.72
N HIS A 147 -16.75 2.37 -20.78
CA HIS A 147 -15.58 2.59 -21.65
C HIS A 147 -14.89 3.92 -21.29
N ARG A 148 -13.79 4.25 -21.95
CA ARG A 148 -13.11 5.55 -21.76
C ARG A 148 -13.83 6.65 -22.51
N PHE A 149 -14.32 7.65 -21.77
CA PHE A 149 -15.00 8.79 -22.37
C PHE A 149 -14.00 9.85 -22.86
N PRO A 150 -14.15 10.36 -24.09
CA PRO A 150 -13.34 11.48 -24.57
C PRO A 150 -13.77 12.76 -23.85
N LYS A 151 -12.79 13.49 -23.32
CA LYS A 151 -12.93 14.82 -22.70
C LYS A 151 -12.93 15.93 -23.75
N ASN A 152 -12.19 15.74 -24.84
CA ASN A 152 -12.09 16.69 -25.94
C ASN A 152 -11.98 15.99 -27.30
N ASP A 153 -12.06 16.77 -28.37
CA ASP A 153 -11.92 16.30 -29.75
C ASP A 153 -10.49 15.85 -30.10
N GLN A 154 -9.52 16.06 -29.20
CA GLN A 154 -8.13 15.65 -29.36
C GLN A 154 -7.87 14.21 -28.90
N GLY A 155 -8.89 13.53 -28.37
CA GLY A 155 -8.79 12.14 -27.92
C GLY A 155 -8.28 11.98 -26.49
N GLU A 156 -8.16 13.07 -25.73
CA GLU A 156 -7.88 12.97 -24.28
C GLU A 156 -9.09 12.35 -23.59
N THR A 157 -8.85 11.42 -22.67
CA THR A 157 -9.92 10.77 -21.90
C THR A 157 -10.03 11.37 -20.52
N TYR A 158 -11.23 11.30 -19.93
CA TYR A 158 -11.41 11.70 -18.54
C TYR A 158 -10.51 10.91 -17.59
N ASN A 159 -9.86 11.61 -16.68
CA ASN A 159 -9.12 11.02 -15.57
C ASN A 159 -9.87 11.24 -14.24
N PHE A 160 -9.58 10.46 -13.21
CA PHE A 160 -10.14 10.66 -11.87
C PHE A 160 -9.90 12.08 -11.32
N ARG A 161 -8.79 12.73 -11.72
CA ARG A 161 -8.45 14.11 -11.34
C ARG A 161 -9.39 15.16 -11.94
N ASP A 162 -10.10 14.82 -13.01
CA ASP A 162 -11.04 15.71 -13.68
C ASP A 162 -12.45 15.66 -13.06
N ILE A 163 -12.64 14.86 -12.00
CA ILE A 163 -13.95 14.53 -11.43
C ILE A 163 -13.94 14.91 -9.95
N ASN A 164 -14.74 15.90 -9.56
CA ASN A 164 -14.92 16.31 -8.16
C ASN A 164 -16.38 16.71 -7.88
N LEU A 165 -16.75 16.81 -6.60
CA LEU A 165 -18.10 17.22 -6.20
C LEU A 165 -18.36 18.67 -6.60
N GLY A 166 -19.61 18.99 -6.95
CA GLY A 166 -20.01 20.31 -7.45
C GLY A 166 -19.50 20.63 -8.86
N GLN A 167 -18.94 19.65 -9.58
CA GLN A 167 -18.54 19.83 -10.98
C GLN A 167 -19.56 19.23 -11.95
N ASN A 168 -19.50 19.73 -13.18
CA ASN A 168 -20.35 19.29 -14.29
C ASN A 168 -19.55 18.40 -15.23
N LEU A 169 -20.00 17.17 -15.41
CA LEU A 169 -19.42 16.19 -16.31
C LEU A 169 -20.25 16.14 -17.60
N SER A 170 -19.67 16.55 -18.72
CA SER A 170 -20.33 16.58 -20.03
C SER A 170 -19.98 15.33 -20.84
N ILE A 171 -20.93 14.41 -21.00
CA ILE A 171 -20.73 13.18 -21.78
C ILE A 171 -21.88 13.03 -22.78
N TYR A 172 -21.55 12.90 -24.07
CA TYR A 172 -22.51 12.69 -25.16
C TYR A 172 -23.68 13.68 -25.21
N GLY A 173 -23.38 14.96 -25.01
CA GLY A 173 -24.38 16.02 -25.03
C GLY A 173 -25.30 16.06 -23.80
N LYS A 174 -25.02 15.22 -22.77
CA LYS A 174 -25.68 15.29 -21.47
C LYS A 174 -24.72 15.87 -20.43
N VAL A 175 -25.24 16.73 -19.57
CA VAL A 175 -24.49 17.32 -18.46
C VAL A 175 -24.93 16.68 -17.16
N PHE A 176 -24.01 16.02 -16.49
CA PHE A 176 -24.20 15.38 -15.20
C PHE A 176 -23.61 16.26 -14.10
N ARG A 177 -24.42 16.66 -13.12
CA ARG A 177 -23.96 17.36 -11.91
C ARG A 177 -23.54 16.32 -10.89
N ILE A 178 -22.31 16.41 -10.42
CA ILE A 178 -21.77 15.52 -9.38
C ILE A 178 -22.07 16.14 -8.02
N CYS A 179 -22.76 15.41 -7.15
CA CYS A 179 -23.26 15.92 -5.89
C CYS A 179 -22.58 15.29 -4.67
N ASP A 180 -22.31 13.98 -4.72
CA ASP A 180 -21.72 13.24 -3.61
C ASP A 180 -20.83 12.09 -4.11
N CYS A 181 -20.07 11.46 -3.22
CA CYS A 181 -19.28 10.26 -3.50
C CYS A 181 -19.29 9.31 -2.30
N ASP A 182 -18.96 8.04 -2.52
CA ASP A 182 -18.88 7.10 -1.40
C ASP A 182 -17.61 7.29 -0.55
N ALA A 183 -17.63 6.70 0.65
CA ALA A 183 -16.54 6.84 1.61
C ALA A 183 -15.18 6.38 1.05
N PHE A 184 -15.17 5.26 0.33
CA PHE A 184 -13.97 4.75 -0.33
C PHE A 184 -13.40 5.76 -1.35
N THR A 185 -14.26 6.35 -2.18
CA THR A 185 -13.85 7.34 -3.17
C THR A 185 -13.26 8.58 -2.50
N ARG A 186 -13.89 9.05 -1.41
CA ARG A 186 -13.39 10.20 -0.65
C ARG A 186 -11.99 9.93 -0.09
N GLU A 187 -11.82 8.83 0.64
CA GLU A 187 -10.53 8.44 1.22
C GLU A 187 -9.45 8.25 0.14
N TRP A 188 -9.83 7.64 -0.99
CA TRP A 188 -8.90 7.41 -2.09
C TRP A 188 -8.46 8.71 -2.75
N LEU A 189 -9.38 9.64 -3.05
CA LEU A 189 -9.06 10.95 -3.62
C LEU A 189 -8.15 11.75 -2.69
N GLU A 190 -8.43 11.75 -1.39
CA GLU A 190 -7.58 12.39 -0.38
C GLU A 190 -6.17 11.77 -0.33
N SER A 191 -6.06 10.43 -0.45
CA SER A 191 -4.77 9.74 -0.49
C SER A 191 -3.93 10.09 -1.72
N GLU A 192 -4.58 10.43 -2.83
CA GLU A 192 -3.95 10.92 -4.07
C GLU A 192 -3.70 12.43 -4.05
N GLY A 193 -3.98 13.11 -2.93
CA GLY A 193 -3.75 14.55 -2.75
C GLY A 193 -4.84 15.44 -3.36
N ILE A 194 -6.02 14.90 -3.66
CA ILE A 194 -7.16 15.65 -4.19
C ILE A 194 -8.08 16.03 -3.04
N TYR A 195 -8.30 17.34 -2.87
CA TYR A 195 -9.29 17.83 -1.94
C TYR A 195 -10.71 17.63 -2.50
N VAL A 196 -11.55 16.88 -1.78
CA VAL A 196 -12.94 16.63 -2.16
C VAL A 196 -13.82 17.80 -1.71
N ASN A 197 -14.60 18.36 -2.64
CA ASN A 197 -15.49 19.48 -2.34
C ASN A 197 -16.63 19.09 -1.38
N GLU A 198 -17.40 20.07 -0.92
CA GLU A 198 -18.58 19.84 -0.09
C GLU A 198 -19.69 19.11 -0.87
N THR A 199 -20.49 18.33 -0.14
CA THR A 199 -21.58 17.58 -0.74
C THR A 199 -22.74 18.51 -1.09
N GLU A 200 -23.31 18.31 -2.29
CA GLU A 200 -24.48 19.05 -2.75
C GLU A 200 -25.73 18.18 -2.64
N LEU A 201 -26.87 18.81 -2.36
CA LEU A 201 -28.16 18.12 -2.38
C LEU A 201 -28.65 17.99 -3.81
N ILE A 202 -29.13 16.79 -4.17
CA ILE A 202 -29.84 16.58 -5.44
C ILE A 202 -31.17 17.35 -5.36
N PRO A 203 -31.50 18.21 -6.34
CA PRO A 203 -32.74 18.95 -6.35
C PRO A 203 -33.93 18.00 -6.45
N ARG A 204 -35.06 18.37 -5.84
CA ARG A 204 -36.29 17.58 -5.94
C ARG A 204 -36.81 17.60 -7.38
N ASP A 205 -37.26 16.45 -7.86
CA ASP A 205 -37.87 16.32 -9.17
C ASP A 205 -39.27 16.97 -9.17
N PRO A 206 -39.55 17.98 -10.02
CA PRO A 206 -40.87 18.61 -10.10
C PRO A 206 -42.00 17.61 -10.41
N TYR A 207 -41.69 16.48 -11.03
CA TYR A 207 -42.66 15.43 -11.34
C TYR A 207 -43.15 14.65 -10.11
N LEU A 208 -42.32 14.57 -9.06
CA LEU A 208 -42.59 13.78 -7.86
C LEU A 208 -43.17 14.61 -6.71
N THR A 209 -43.26 15.93 -6.89
CA THR A 209 -43.89 16.87 -5.94
C THR A 209 -45.35 17.11 -6.25
#